data_AF-A0A6B2QZ45-F1
#
_entry.id   AF-A0A6B2QZ45-F1
#
_cell.length_a   1.000
_cell.length_b   1.000
_cell.length_c   1.000
_cell.angle_alpha   90.00
_cell.angle_beta   90.00
_cell.angle_gamma   90.00
#
_symmetry.space_group_name_H-M   'P 1'
#
loop_
_entity.id
_entity.type
_entity.pdbx_description
1 polymer ?
#
loop_
_entity_poly.entity_id
_entity_poly.type
_entity_poly.pdbx_seq_one_letter_code
_entity_poly.pdbx_strand_id
1 'polypeptide(L)'
;MKELIQRIFRAIFLALLAMLGLIMAFVFTISTVIAILILSIVSAIRGKPFAAKEYWSNRQERNKSLLNKGPLSRGGNADITDVEVRDIPGDSRKTR
;
A
#
# COMPACT_ATOMS: atom_id res chain seq x y z
N MET A 1 -25.53 -15.97 -43.18
CA MET A 1 -26.66 -15.28 -42.51
C MET A 1 -26.89 -15.73 -41.07
N LYS A 2 -26.92 -17.04 -40.76
CA LYS A 2 -27.13 -17.55 -39.38
C LYS A 2 -26.07 -17.05 -38.37
N GLU A 3 -24.81 -16.96 -38.81
CA GLU A 3 -23.70 -16.42 -38.00
C GLU A 3 -23.91 -14.97 -37.54
N LEU A 4 -24.51 -14.12 -38.39
CA LEU A 4 -24.77 -12.72 -38.06
C LEU A 4 -25.84 -12.60 -36.97
N ILE A 5 -26.89 -13.41 -37.08
CA ILE A 5 -27.99 -13.47 -36.10
C ILE A 5 -27.46 -13.91 -34.74
N GLN A 6 -26.67 -14.98 -34.68
CA GLN A 6 -26.08 -15.46 -33.42
C GLN A 6 -25.13 -14.43 -32.79
N ARG A 7 -24.34 -13.72 -33.63
CA ARG A 7 -23.42 -12.68 -33.16
C ARG A 7 -24.15 -11.48 -32.55
N ILE A 8 -25.25 -11.05 -33.18
CA ILE A 8 -26.10 -9.96 -32.66
C ILE A 8 -26.76 -10.37 -31.35
N PHE A 9 -27.30 -11.60 -31.27
CA PHE A 9 -27.88 -12.12 -30.02
C PHE A 9 -26.88 -12.17 -28.87
N ARG A 10 -25.65 -12.64 -29.13
CA ARG A 10 -24.58 -12.63 -28.12
C ARG A 10 -24.21 -11.21 -27.70
N ALA A 11 -24.11 -10.28 -28.64
CA ALA A 11 -23.82 -8.88 -28.33
C ALA A 11 -24.91 -8.24 -27.45
N ILE A 12 -26.18 -8.48 -27.77
CA ILE A 12 -27.32 -8.00 -26.98
C ILE A 12 -27.31 -8.62 -25.58
N PHE A 13 -27.11 -9.93 -25.48
CA PHE A 13 -27.04 -10.61 -24.19
C PHE A 13 -25.90 -10.07 -23.32
N LEU A 14 -24.73 -9.84 -23.91
CA LEU A 14 -23.57 -9.29 -23.20
C LEU A 14 -23.82 -7.84 -22.80
N ALA A 15 -24.47 -7.04 -23.65
CA ALA A 15 -24.87 -5.67 -23.32
C ALA A 15 -25.85 -5.64 -22.14
N LEU A 16 -26.84 -6.54 -22.11
CA LEU A 16 -27.77 -6.67 -20.98
C LEU A 16 -27.04 -7.08 -19.70
N LEU A 17 -26.15 -8.07 -19.79
CA LEU A 17 -25.37 -8.54 -18.64
C LEU A 17 -24.44 -7.43 -18.10
N ALA A 18 -23.79 -6.68 -18.99
CA ALA A 18 -22.95 -5.55 -18.64
C ALA A 18 -23.76 -4.43 -17.98
N MET A 19 -24.95 -4.12 -18.51
CA MET A 19 -25.86 -3.14 -17.92
C MET A 19 -26.29 -3.57 -16.51
N LEU A 20 -26.64 -4.84 -16.33
CA LEU A 20 -27.03 -5.39 -15.04
C LEU A 20 -25.87 -5.31 -14.03
N GLY A 21 -24.67 -5.69 -14.46
CA GLY A 21 -23.45 -5.61 -13.67
C GLY A 21 -23.09 -4.17 -13.29
N LEU A 22 -23.26 -3.22 -14.22
CA LEU A 22 -23.05 -1.80 -13.96
C LEU A 22 -24.02 -1.29 -12.88
N ILE A 23 -25.30 -1.65 -12.97
CA ILE A 23 -26.31 -1.26 -11.98
C ILE A 23 -25.96 -1.85 -10.61
N MET A 24 -25.65 -3.16 -10.55
CA MET A 24 -25.22 -3.83 -9.32
C MET A 24 -23.98 -3.15 -8.70
N ALA A 25 -22.96 -2.89 -9.50
CA ALA A 25 -21.72 -2.23 -9.05
C ALA A 25 -21.97 -0.79 -8.58
N PHE A 26 -22.84 -0.06 -9.27
CA PHE A 26 -23.19 1.31 -8.90
C PHE A 26 -23.89 1.36 -7.55
N VAL A 27 -24.89 0.50 -7.33
CA VAL A 27 -25.59 0.38 -6.04
C VAL A 27 -24.61 -0.01 -4.92
N PHE A 28 -23.76 -1.01 -5.16
CA PHE A 28 -22.74 -1.43 -4.19
C PHE A 28 -21.76 -0.31 -3.85
N THR A 29 -21.31 0.45 -4.85
CA THR A 29 -20.38 1.57 -4.67
C THR A 29 -21.03 2.68 -3.85
N ILE A 30 -22.27 3.06 -4.18
CA ILE A 30 -23.03 4.07 -3.42
C ILE A 30 -23.20 3.61 -1.98
N SER A 31 -23.59 2.36 -1.76
CA SER A 31 -23.76 1.81 -0.41
C SER A 31 -22.46 1.86 0.40
N THR A 32 -21.33 1.50 -0.23
CA THR A 32 -20.00 1.54 0.39
C THR A 32 -19.57 2.98 0.71
N VAL A 33 -19.77 3.92 -0.22
CA VAL A 33 -19.44 5.33 -0.04
C VAL A 33 -20.27 5.92 1.11
N ILE A 34 -21.57 5.64 1.17
CA ILE A 34 -22.45 6.09 2.25
C ILE A 34 -22.00 5.51 3.60
N ALA A 35 -21.64 4.22 3.65
CA ALA A 35 -21.16 3.58 4.88
C ALA A 35 -19.86 4.25 5.38
N ILE A 36 -18.89 4.47 4.50
CA ILE A 36 -17.64 5.16 4.83
C ILE A 36 -17.91 6.61 5.25
N LEU A 37 -18.84 7.29 4.58
CA LEU A 37 -19.22 8.67 4.90
C LEU A 37 -19.76 8.76 6.32
N ILE A 38 -20.72 7.89 6.68
CA ILE A 38 -21.29 7.82 8.04
C ILE A 38 -20.18 7.53 9.05
N LEU A 39 -19.32 6.54 8.79
CA LEU A 39 -18.21 6.20 9.67
C LEU A 39 -17.26 7.39 9.88
N SER A 40 -16.97 8.13 8.82
CA SER A 40 -16.12 9.32 8.88
C SER A 40 -16.74 10.42 9.74
N ILE A 41 -18.05 10.66 9.59
CA ILE A 41 -18.79 11.63 10.42
C ILE A 41 -18.77 11.20 11.89
N VAL A 42 -19.05 9.93 12.17
CA VAL A 42 -19.03 9.39 13.54
C VAL A 42 -17.63 9.46 14.15
N SER A 43 -16.59 9.16 13.37
CA SER A 43 -15.18 9.30 13.76
C SER A 43 -14.83 10.75 14.10
N ALA A 44 -15.30 11.70 13.30
CA ALA A 44 -15.11 13.13 13.56
C ALA A 44 -15.81 13.58 14.86
N ILE A 45 -17.04 13.12 15.12
CA ILE A 45 -17.80 13.45 16.34
C ILE A 45 -17.14 12.85 17.59
N ARG A 46 -16.54 11.66 17.49
CA ARG A 46 -15.86 11.00 18.62
C ARG A 46 -14.53 11.66 19.02
N GLY A 47 -14.10 12.73 18.35
CA GLY A 47 -12.91 13.51 18.72
C GLY A 47 -11.58 12.78 18.55
N LYS A 48 -11.60 11.60 17.92
CA LYS A 48 -10.42 10.82 17.56
C LYS A 48 -10.46 10.60 16.05
N PRO A 49 -10.00 11.56 15.24
CA PRO A 49 -9.96 11.34 13.81
C PRO A 49 -9.12 10.09 13.57
N PHE A 50 -9.67 9.09 12.87
CA PHE A 50 -8.89 7.97 12.35
C PHE A 50 -7.87 8.51 11.33
N ALA A 51 -6.82 9.16 11.83
CA ALA A 51 -5.68 9.54 11.04
C ALA A 51 -4.97 8.22 10.72
N ALA A 52 -5.03 7.79 9.46
CA ALA A 52 -4.22 6.66 8.99
C ALA A 52 -2.75 6.85 9.41
N LYS A 53 -2.29 8.10 9.54
CA LYS A 53 -1.00 8.49 10.11
C LYS A 53 -0.76 7.91 11.51
N GLU A 54 -1.73 7.95 12.43
CA GLU A 54 -1.61 7.38 13.77
C GLU A 54 -1.58 5.85 13.76
N TYR A 55 -2.32 5.21 12.85
CA TYR A 55 -2.29 3.76 12.70
C TYR A 55 -0.93 3.26 12.18
N TRP A 56 -0.38 3.95 11.16
CA TRP A 56 0.94 3.64 10.63
C TRP A 56 2.05 4.03 11.61
N SER A 57 1.93 5.16 12.34
CA SER A 57 2.91 5.57 13.34
C SER A 57 2.93 4.62 14.52
N ASN A 58 1.78 4.21 15.08
CA ASN A 58 1.74 3.22 16.17
C ASN A 58 2.36 1.88 15.74
N ARG A 59 2.15 1.45 14.49
CA ARG A 59 2.73 0.19 14.00
C ARG A 59 4.24 0.30 13.76
N GLN A 60 4.69 1.43 13.21
CA GLN A 60 6.11 1.72 13.01
C GLN A 60 6.84 1.90 14.36
N GLU A 61 6.24 2.58 15.32
CA GLU A 61 6.76 2.73 16.68
C GLU A 61 6.82 1.41 17.42
N ARG A 62 5.82 0.53 17.25
CA ARG A 62 5.87 -0.82 17.83
C ARG A 62 6.99 -1.67 17.24
N ASN A 63 7.27 -1.55 15.93
CA ASN A 63 8.41 -2.22 15.30
C ASN A 63 9.76 -1.60 15.70
N LYS A 64 9.84 -0.28 15.88
CA LYS A 64 11.04 0.39 16.43
C LYS A 64 11.29 0.02 17.89
N SER A 65 10.24 -0.18 18.69
CA SER A 65 10.31 -0.55 20.11
C SER A 65 10.92 -1.95 20.31
N LEU A 66 10.68 -2.89 19.39
CA LEU A 66 11.29 -4.22 19.45
C LEU A 66 12.78 -4.22 19.04
N LEU A 67 13.16 -3.35 18.09
CA LEU A 67 14.57 -3.15 17.72
C LEU A 67 15.36 -2.37 18.78
N ASN A 68 14.67 -1.54 19.58
CA ASN A 68 15.27 -0.72 20.63
C ASN A 68 15.28 -1.39 22.02
N LYS A 69 14.57 -2.53 22.20
CA LYS A 69 14.52 -3.30 23.46
C LYS A 69 15.37 -4.59 23.42
N GLY A 70 16.33 -4.69 22.52
CA GLY A 70 17.39 -5.68 22.59
C GLY A 70 18.66 -5.08 23.22
N PRO A 71 19.51 -5.86 23.90
CA PRO A 71 20.78 -5.39 24.48
C PRO A 71 21.80 -4.84 23.45
N LEU A 72 21.41 -4.77 22.16
CA LEU A 72 22.16 -4.18 21.05
C LEU A 72 21.79 -2.73 20.73
N SER A 73 20.83 -2.11 21.43
CA SER A 73 20.56 -0.68 21.24
C SER A 73 21.52 0.18 22.07
N ARG A 74 22.72 0.39 21.53
CA ARG A 74 23.72 1.30 22.06
C ARG A 74 23.83 2.52 21.14
N GLY A 75 23.39 3.67 21.62
CA GLY A 75 23.60 5.00 21.02
C GLY A 75 22.73 5.27 19.78
N GLY A 76 21.92 6.31 19.68
CA GLY A 76 22.17 7.66 20.19
C GLY A 76 23.25 8.34 19.34
N ASN A 77 22.89 8.75 18.12
CA ASN A 77 23.60 9.74 17.30
C ASN A 77 25.12 9.56 17.11
N ALA A 78 25.54 8.82 16.08
CA ALA A 78 26.77 9.02 15.30
C ALA A 78 27.05 7.72 14.53
N ASP A 79 26.81 7.70 13.23
CA ASP A 79 27.91 7.47 12.29
C ASP A 79 27.37 7.60 10.87
N ILE A 80 27.77 8.71 10.26
CA ILE A 80 27.87 8.81 8.81
C ILE A 80 28.82 7.69 8.39
N THR A 81 28.47 7.02 7.30
CA THR A 81 29.24 5.91 6.74
C THR A 81 30.62 6.42 6.29
N ASP A 82 31.59 6.49 7.18
CA ASP A 82 32.99 6.65 6.81
C ASP A 82 33.46 5.30 6.30
N VAL A 83 33.37 5.15 4.98
CA VAL A 83 34.03 4.07 4.24
C VAL A 83 35.52 4.35 4.34
N GLU A 84 36.16 3.84 5.39
CA GLU A 84 37.62 3.73 5.40
C GLU A 84 38.01 2.84 4.21
N VAL A 85 38.54 3.48 3.18
CA VAL A 85 39.16 2.82 2.03
C VAL A 85 40.28 1.97 2.58
N ARG A 86 40.06 0.66 2.65
CA ARG A 86 41.10 -0.29 2.98
C ARG A 86 42.12 -0.21 1.86
N ASP A 87 43.24 0.47 2.09
CA ASP A 87 44.42 0.36 1.24
C ASP A 87 44.83 -1.10 1.26
N ILE A 88 44.41 -1.84 0.24
CA ILE A 88 44.86 -3.20 -0.01
C ILE A 88 46.35 -3.05 -0.35
N PRO A 89 47.29 -3.65 0.41
CA PRO A 89 48.67 -3.76 -0.02
C PRO A 89 48.70 -4.73 -1.20
N GLY A 90 48.36 -4.21 -2.38
CA GLY A 90 48.40 -4.88 -3.64
C GLY A 90 49.84 -4.94 -4.10
N ASP A 91 50.39 -6.15 -4.04
CA ASP A 91 51.58 -6.60 -4.73
C ASP A 91 51.80 -5.87 -6.07
N SER A 92 52.79 -4.97 -6.07
CA SER A 92 53.29 -4.29 -7.26
C SER A 92 54.71 -4.73 -7.57
N ARG A 93 54.98 -6.05 -7.55
CA ARG A 93 56.11 -6.61 -8.30
C ARG A 93 55.70 -6.92 -9.74
N LYS A 94 55.72 -5.89 -10.57
CA LYS A 94 56.07 -5.96 -12.00
C LYS A 94 56.37 -4.54 -12.51
N THR A 95 57.65 -4.23 -12.73
CA THR A 95 58.20 -3.90 -14.06
C THR A 95 59.65 -3.39 -13.95
N ARG A 96 60.50 -4.07 -14.74
CA ARG A 96 61.80 -3.66 -15.28
C ARG A 96 63.06 -3.81 -14.42
#